data_AF-A0A2N1VDF6-F1
#
_entry.id   AF-A0A2N1VDF6-F1
#
_cell.length_a   1.000
_cell.length_b   1.000
_cell.length_c   1.000
_cell.angle_alpha   90.00
_cell.angle_beta   90.00
_cell.angle_gamma   90.00
#
_symmetry.space_group_name_H-M   'P 1'
#
loop_
_entity.id
_entity.type
_entity.pdbx_description
1 polymer ?
#
loop_
_entity_poly.entity_id
_entity_poly.type
_entity_poly.pdbx_seq_one_letter_code
_entity_poly.pdbx_strand_id
1 'polypeptide(L)'
;MHKILLAVDAMHPSDNYESINVGGEYAFNGMFFLRGGYKALFLKDSEESFTLGVGIQQRFIGNVSMKIDYSYGDFGRLNNVQKFSVGISF
;
A
#
# COMPACT_ATOMS: atom_id res chain seq x y z
N MET A 1 13.58 -14.57 7.24
CA MET A 1 14.17 -13.76 6.13
C MET A 1 13.45 -12.43 6.03
N HIS A 2 14.16 -11.33 5.84
CA HIS A 2 13.60 -9.97 5.69
C HIS A 2 13.64 -9.58 4.21
N LYS A 3 12.59 -8.93 3.70
CA LYS A 3 12.55 -8.40 2.33
C LYS A 3 12.08 -6.95 2.37
N ILE A 4 12.77 -6.08 1.64
CA ILE A 4 12.36 -4.70 1.40
C ILE A 4 12.11 -4.56 -0.10
N LEU A 5 11.00 -3.95 -0.47
CA LEU A 5 10.65 -3.59 -1.82
C LEU A 5 10.36 -2.09 -1.83
N LEU A 6 10.99 -1.37 -2.76
CA LEU A 6 10.74 0.03 -2.99
C LEU A 6 10.30 0.18 -4.45
N ALA A 7 9.31 1.02 -4.67
CA ALA A 7 8.74 1.30 -5.99
C ALA A 7 8.56 2.81 -6.14
N VAL A 8 8.95 3.33 -7.30
CA VAL A 8 8.75 4.72 -7.67
C VAL A 8 8.17 4.72 -9.08
N ASP A 9 7.11 5.48 -9.29
CA ASP A 9 6.41 5.62 -10.55
C ASP A 9 6.12 7.10 -10.81
N ALA A 10 6.46 7.57 -12.01
CA ALA A 10 6.21 8.95 -12.42
C ALA A 10 5.19 8.94 -13.57
N MET A 11 4.07 9.62 -13.36
CA MET A 11 2.97 9.70 -14.30
C MET A 11 2.88 11.10 -14.90
N HIS A 12 2.94 11.18 -16.23
CA HIS A 12 2.72 12.40 -17.01
C HIS A 12 1.41 12.23 -17.82
N PRO A 13 0.24 12.48 -17.22
CA PRO A 13 -1.04 12.37 -17.92
C PRO A 13 -1.18 13.51 -18.95
N SER A 14 -1.72 13.21 -20.15
CA SER A 14 -1.90 14.22 -21.22
C SER A 14 -2.83 15.37 -20.88
N ASP A 15 -3.63 15.25 -19.82
CA ASP A 15 -4.71 16.18 -19.44
C ASP A 15 -4.59 16.69 -17.98
N ASN A 16 -3.48 16.38 -17.28
CA ASN A 16 -3.29 16.83 -15.89
C ASN A 16 -1.81 17.03 -15.54
N TYR A 17 -1.54 17.63 -14.38
CA TYR A 17 -0.19 17.83 -13.87
C TYR A 17 0.54 16.52 -13.54
N GLU A 18 1.86 16.57 -13.66
CA GLU A 18 2.77 15.46 -13.38
C GLU A 18 2.69 15.01 -11.93
N SER A 19 2.56 13.70 -11.72
CA SER A 19 2.47 13.09 -10.40
C SER A 19 3.58 12.07 -10.21
N ILE A 20 4.17 12.03 -9.02
CA ILE A 20 5.09 10.95 -8.64
C ILE A 20 4.46 10.15 -7.50
N ASN A 21 4.38 8.84 -7.68
CA ASN A 21 3.97 7.87 -6.69
C ASN A 21 5.22 7.15 -6.16
N VAL A 22 5.38 7.14 -4.85
CA VAL A 22 6.47 6.44 -4.18
C VAL A 22 5.88 5.48 -3.18
N GLY A 23 6.33 4.24 -3.17
CA GLY A 23 5.83 3.19 -2.29
C GLY A 23 6.95 2.30 -1.78
N GLY A 24 6.76 1.76 -0.59
CA GLY A 24 7.62 0.78 0.02
C GLY A 24 6.81 -0.32 0.69
N GLU A 25 7.35 -1.54 0.63
CA GLU A 25 6.88 -2.69 1.39
C GLU A 25 8.06 -3.33 2.11
N TYR A 26 7.90 -3.56 3.40
CA TYR A 26 8.77 -4.38 4.22
C TYR A 26 8.04 -5.67 4.59
N ALA A 27 8.63 -6.82 4.26
CA ALA A 27 8.11 -8.14 4.60
C ALA A 27 9.06 -8.86 5.57
N PHE A 28 8.54 -9.23 6.74
CA PHE A 28 9.23 -10.06 7.71
C PHE A 28 8.74 -11.51 7.58
N ASN A 29 9.65 -12.38 7.16
CA ASN A 29 9.47 -13.82 7.04
C ASN A 29 8.29 -14.29 6.17
N GLY A 30 7.78 -13.41 5.29
CA GLY A 30 6.57 -13.65 4.51
C GLY A 30 5.31 -13.83 5.37
N MET A 31 5.36 -13.43 6.64
CA MET A 31 4.24 -13.49 7.58
C MET A 31 3.74 -12.09 7.93
N PHE A 32 4.63 -11.12 8.11
CA PHE A 32 4.25 -9.75 8.40
C PHE A 32 4.67 -8.84 7.25
N PHE A 33 3.79 -7.92 6.88
CA PHE A 33 3.98 -6.95 5.81
C PHE A 33 3.66 -5.57 6.37
N LEU A 34 4.58 -4.63 6.20
CA LEU A 34 4.37 -3.22 6.48
C LEU A 34 4.52 -2.48 5.16
N ARG A 35 3.52 -1.68 4.80
CA ARG A 35 3.47 -0.92 3.56
C ARG A 35 3.32 0.55 3.89
N GLY A 36 3.99 1.38 3.12
CA GLY A 36 3.85 2.82 3.21
C GLY A 36 4.08 3.42 1.84
N GLY A 37 3.35 4.46 1.50
CA GLY A 37 3.51 5.12 0.23
C GLY A 37 2.96 6.53 0.23
N TYR A 38 3.51 7.35 -0.64
CA TYR A 38 3.04 8.68 -0.92
C TYR A 38 2.58 8.73 -2.37
N LYS A 39 1.39 9.25 -2.61
CA LYS A 39 0.85 9.40 -3.96
C LYS A 39 0.89 10.86 -4.38
N ALA A 40 0.94 11.07 -5.69
CA ALA A 40 0.77 12.39 -6.30
C ALA A 40 1.64 13.52 -5.73
N LEU A 41 2.92 13.20 -5.42
CA LEU A 41 3.93 14.22 -5.15
C LEU A 41 4.01 15.16 -6.36
N PHE A 42 4.06 16.47 -6.11
CA PHE A 42 4.11 17.59 -7.08
C PHE A 42 2.78 18.14 -7.64
N LEU A 43 1.62 17.55 -7.33
CA LEU A 43 0.34 18.23 -7.62
C LEU A 43 0.01 19.26 -6.54
N LYS A 44 -0.08 20.54 -6.94
CA LYS A 44 -0.39 21.67 -6.04
C LYS A 44 -1.80 21.60 -5.43
N ASP A 45 -2.70 20.84 -6.06
CA ASP A 45 -4.08 20.56 -5.63
C ASP A 45 -4.28 19.09 -5.18
N SER A 46 -3.21 18.33 -4.94
CA SER A 46 -3.38 16.92 -4.61
C SER A 46 -3.92 16.70 -3.21
N GLU A 47 -5.10 16.10 -3.14
CA GLU A 47 -5.75 15.64 -1.91
C GLU A 47 -5.26 14.24 -1.51
N GLU A 48 -4.67 13.48 -2.44
CA GLU A 48 -4.09 12.16 -2.17
C GLU A 48 -2.65 12.32 -1.68
N SER A 49 -2.41 12.08 -0.39
CA SER A 49 -1.10 12.31 0.22
C SER A 49 -0.44 11.00 0.62
N PHE A 50 -0.86 10.46 1.76
CA PHE A 50 -0.10 9.44 2.48
C PHE A 50 -0.91 8.17 2.67
N THR A 51 -0.26 7.04 2.46
CA THR A 51 -0.85 5.71 2.64
C THR A 51 0.03 4.88 3.54
N LEU A 52 -0.61 4.15 4.44
CA LEU A 52 0.00 3.15 5.30
C LEU A 52 -0.79 1.87 5.20
N GLY A 53 -0.11 0.74 5.38
CA GLY A 53 -0.78 -0.55 5.46
C GLY A 53 0.03 -1.52 6.29
N VAL A 54 -0.68 -2.43 6.94
CA VAL A 54 -0.12 -3.57 7.63
C VAL A 54 -0.83 -4.81 7.15
N GLY A 55 -0.09 -5.91 7.00
CA GLY A 55 -0.63 -7.18 6.56
C GLY A 55 -0.02 -8.31 7.34
N ILE A 56 -0.83 -9.33 7.64
CA ILE A 56 -0.38 -10.58 8.25
C ILE A 56 -0.82 -11.72 7.35
N GLN A 57 0.10 -12.63 7.06
CA GLN A 57 -0.16 -13.86 6.33
C GLN A 57 0.22 -15.05 7.19
N GLN A 58 -0.75 -15.92 7.46
CA GLN A 58 -0.52 -17.18 8.14
C GLN A 58 -0.68 -18.32 7.13
N ARG A 59 0.37 -19.14 6.98
CA ARG A 59 0.29 -20.40 6.26
C ARG A 59 -0.15 -21.48 7.23
N PHE A 60 -1.18 -22.23 6.86
CA PHE A 60 -1.63 -23.40 7.60
C PHE A 60 -1.01 -24.67 7.01
N ILE A 61 -1.22 -25.80 7.69
CA ILE A 61 -0.78 -27.11 7.19
C ILE A 61 -1.51 -27.42 5.88
N GLY A 62 -0.77 -27.61 4.79
CA GLY A 62 -1.27 -27.80 3.43
C GLY A 62 -0.94 -26.64 2.48
N ASN A 63 -1.74 -26.46 1.42
CA ASN A 63 -1.61 -25.36 0.45
C ASN A 63 -2.45 -24.12 0.83
N VAL A 64 -3.11 -24.15 1.99
CA VAL A 64 -3.99 -23.07 2.43
C VAL A 64 -3.22 -21.97 3.16
N SER A 65 -3.40 -20.73 2.74
CA SER A 65 -2.91 -19.54 3.43
C SER A 65 -4.01 -18.52 3.64
N MET A 66 -3.99 -17.88 4.80
CA MET A 66 -4.88 -16.77 5.14
C MET A 66 -4.08 -15.49 5.20
N LYS A 67 -4.65 -14.42 4.66
CA LYS A 67 -4.06 -13.09 4.64
C LYS A 67 -5.07 -12.08 5.18
N ILE A 68 -4.61 -11.22 6.08
CA ILE A 68 -5.39 -10.11 6.60
C ILE A 68 -4.57 -8.86 6.33
N ASP A 69 -5.15 -7.90 5.61
CA ASP A 69 -4.53 -6.62 5.32
C ASP A 69 -5.40 -5.48 5.86
N TYR A 70 -4.76 -4.52 6.50
CA TYR A 70 -5.34 -3.24 6.86
C TYR A 70 -4.58 -2.15 6.11
N SER A 71 -5.31 -1.21 5.54
CA SER A 71 -4.72 -0.06 4.86
C SER A 71 -5.45 1.21 5.24
N TYR A 72 -4.67 2.24 5.51
CA TYR A 72 -5.08 3.58 5.84
C TYR A 72 -4.57 4.50 4.73
N GLY A 73 -5.44 5.32 4.17
CA GLY A 73 -5.10 6.36 3.21
C GLY A 73 -5.63 7.71 3.68
N ASP A 74 -4.74 8.69 3.76
CA ASP A 74 -5.09 10.07 3.97
C ASP A 74 -5.41 10.74 2.63
N PHE A 75 -6.67 11.12 2.48
CA PHE A 75 -7.25 11.67 1.26
C PHE A 75 -7.75 13.11 1.50
N GLY A 76 -6.96 13.96 2.16
CA GLY A 76 -7.20 15.40 2.18
C GLY A 76 -8.63 15.79 2.57
N ARG A 77 -9.44 16.30 1.62
CA ARG A 77 -10.84 16.73 1.89
C ARG A 77 -11.83 15.57 1.99
N LEU A 78 -11.49 14.39 1.46
CA LEU A 78 -12.24 13.16 1.62
C LEU A 78 -11.72 12.40 2.83
N ASN A 79 -12.53 12.42 3.90
CA ASN A 79 -12.38 11.68 5.15
C ASN A 79 -11.50 10.42 5.04
N ASN A 80 -10.58 10.30 6.00
CA ASN A 80 -9.57 9.25 6.15
C ASN A 80 -10.10 7.87 5.74
N VAL A 81 -9.54 7.29 4.68
CA VAL A 81 -10.02 6.04 4.09
C VAL A 81 -9.35 4.86 4.78
N GLN A 82 -10.14 4.07 5.51
CA GLN A 82 -9.69 2.84 6.15
C GLN A 82 -10.26 1.64 5.41
N LYS A 83 -9.40 0.70 5.01
CA LYS A 83 -9.80 -0.52 4.31
C LYS A 83 -9.28 -1.73 5.07
N PHE A 84 -10.17 -2.68 5.30
CA PHE A 84 -9.86 -3.99 5.85
C PHE A 84 -10.09 -5.03 4.74
N SER A 85 -9.15 -5.94 4.57
CA SER A 85 -9.22 -7.00 3.59
C SER A 85 -8.84 -8.32 4.24
N VAL A 86 -9.61 -9.37 3.92
CA VAL A 86 -9.34 -10.74 4.36
C VAL A 86 -9.34 -11.59 3.10
N GLY A 87 -8.25 -12.34 2.91
CA GLY A 87 -8.04 -13.23 1.78
C GLY A 87 -7.72 -14.64 2.25
N ILE A 88 -8.24 -15.62 1.53
CA ILE A 88 -7.88 -17.03 1.69
C ILE A 88 -7.36 -17.49 0.33
N SER A 89 -6.23 -18.19 0.33
CA SER A 89 -5.60 -18.75 -0.87
C SER A 89 -5.34 -20.24 -0.65
N PHE A 90 -5.50 -21.06 -1.69
CA PHE A 90 -5.37 -22.52 -1.67
C PHE A 90 -4.46 -23.01 -2.80
#